data_AF-M5BQU9-F1
#
_entry.id   AF-M5BQU9-F1
#
_cell.length_a   1.000
_cell.length_b   1.000
_cell.length_c   1.000
_cell.angle_alpha   90.00
_cell.angle_beta   90.00
_cell.angle_gamma   90.00
#
_symmetry.space_group_name_H-M   'P 1'
#
loop_
_entity.id
_entity.type
_entity.pdbx_description
1 polymer ?
#
loop_
_entity_poly.entity_id
_entity_poly.type
_entity_poly.pdbx_seq_one_letter_code
_entity_poly.pdbx_strand_id
1 'polypeptide(L)'
;MDIVLPGTPEKIYNLMFASGFLKDFMAGEQKLMEIQISDWHPEQSGSQLLTRNMTYIKPLNGSIGPKQTKCELKDETLHVDFDDYVSTLTTTRTPDVPSGSVFSVKTRTCIMWAGAAASRLLVTTTVEWTGRSFIRSIIDKSATDGQKQYHVDLEKAMRSYIAAHRTEFVPDDVAEDPEALAAADTTISAENAQATQTKADRARETELRGLQWTRSGVAWI
;
A
#
# COMPACT_ATOMS: atom_id res chain seq x y z
N MET A 1 5.64 -7.18 1.10
CA MET A 1 5.62 -6.79 2.52
C MET A 1 5.01 -7.93 3.29
N ASP A 2 5.56 -8.29 4.44
CA ASP A 2 5.02 -9.37 5.30
C ASP A 2 5.29 -8.96 6.74
N ILE A 3 4.24 -8.52 7.43
CA ILE A 3 4.35 -7.85 8.73
C ILE A 3 3.23 -8.30 9.66
N VAL A 4 3.42 -8.10 10.96
CA VAL A 4 2.37 -8.24 11.96
C VAL A 4 2.01 -6.86 12.52
N LEU A 5 0.71 -6.61 12.61
CA LEU A 5 0.12 -5.39 13.15
C LEU A 5 -0.83 -5.72 14.30
N PRO A 6 -0.91 -4.87 15.33
CA PRO A 6 -1.91 -5.00 16.38
C PRO A 6 -3.31 -4.70 15.83
N GLY A 7 -4.29 -5.51 16.17
CA GLY A 7 -5.64 -5.46 15.60
C GLY A 7 -6.13 -6.80 15.08
N THR A 8 -7.45 -6.99 15.09
CA THR A 8 -8.11 -8.13 14.41
C THR A 8 -8.04 -7.98 12.89
N PRO A 9 -8.20 -9.06 12.10
CA PRO A 9 -8.15 -8.98 10.64
C PRO A 9 -9.19 -8.02 10.08
N GLU A 10 -10.38 -7.97 10.68
CA GLU A 10 -11.44 -7.02 10.33
C GLU A 10 -11.02 -5.57 10.57
N LYS A 11 -10.37 -5.26 11.70
CA LYS A 11 -9.89 -3.90 11.99
C LYS A 11 -8.80 -3.46 11.03
N ILE A 12 -7.84 -4.34 10.72
CA ILE A 12 -6.79 -4.03 9.73
C ILE A 12 -7.38 -3.87 8.33
N TYR A 13 -8.33 -4.72 7.94
CA TYR A 13 -9.06 -4.60 6.68
C TYR A 13 -9.80 -3.26 6.60
N ASN A 14 -10.54 -2.89 7.64
CA ASN A 14 -11.31 -1.65 7.67
C ASN A 14 -10.40 -0.43 7.60
N LEU A 15 -9.26 -0.43 8.31
CA LEU A 15 -8.25 0.61 8.21
C LEU A 15 -7.79 0.80 6.76
N MET A 16 -7.44 -0.29 6.06
CA MET A 16 -6.90 -0.24 4.71
C MET A 16 -7.95 0.04 3.63
N PHE A 17 -9.18 -0.46 3.77
CA PHE A 17 -10.13 -0.55 2.66
C PHE A 17 -11.48 0.12 2.91
N ALA A 18 -11.86 0.40 4.15
CA ALA A 18 -13.19 0.90 4.51
C ALA A 18 -13.21 2.21 5.31
N SER A 19 -12.05 2.79 5.63
CA SER A 19 -11.93 4.02 6.41
C SER A 19 -11.37 5.19 5.59
N GLY A 20 -11.45 6.40 6.15
CA GLY A 20 -10.84 7.60 5.56
C GLY A 20 -9.31 7.57 5.50
N PHE A 21 -8.67 6.71 6.30
CA PHE A 21 -7.21 6.61 6.42
C PHE A 21 -6.51 6.45 5.06
N LEU A 22 -7.03 5.59 4.18
CA LEU A 22 -6.41 5.34 2.89
C LEU A 22 -6.34 6.62 2.04
N LYS A 23 -7.42 7.40 2.02
CA LYS A 23 -7.50 8.64 1.25
C LYS A 23 -6.55 9.69 1.81
N ASP A 24 -6.46 9.80 3.13
CA ASP A 24 -5.56 10.71 3.82
C ASP A 24 -4.10 10.33 3.55
N PHE A 25 -3.76 9.05 3.66
CA PHE A 25 -2.43 8.52 3.30
C PHE A 25 -2.06 8.79 1.83
N MET A 26 -3.00 8.57 0.91
CA MET A 26 -2.79 8.81 -0.51
C MET A 26 -2.51 10.29 -0.81
N ALA A 27 -3.28 11.20 -0.22
CA ALA A 27 -3.13 12.64 -0.44
C ALA A 27 -1.92 13.23 0.32
N GLY A 28 -1.77 12.86 1.59
CA GLY A 28 -0.79 13.39 2.52
C GLY A 28 0.61 12.86 2.26
N GLU A 29 0.80 11.56 2.33
CA GLU A 29 2.12 10.91 2.35
C GLU A 29 2.57 10.58 0.93
N GLN A 30 1.66 10.07 0.10
CA GLN A 30 1.95 9.69 -1.28
C GLN A 30 1.81 10.84 -2.29
N LYS A 31 1.28 12.00 -1.85
CA LYS A 31 1.11 13.22 -2.68
C LYS A 31 0.34 12.95 -3.97
N LEU A 32 -0.62 12.02 -3.93
CA LEU A 32 -1.48 11.71 -5.06
C LEU A 32 -2.54 12.82 -5.20
N MET A 33 -2.81 13.19 -6.44
CA MET A 33 -3.74 14.28 -6.78
C MET A 33 -5.00 13.71 -7.42
N GLU A 34 -6.09 14.49 -7.40
CA GLU A 34 -7.35 14.15 -8.07
C GLU A 34 -7.88 12.74 -7.70
N ILE A 35 -7.76 12.35 -6.43
CA ILE A 35 -8.15 11.03 -5.94
C ILE A 35 -9.68 10.90 -6.01
N GLN A 36 -10.16 9.91 -6.75
CA GLN A 36 -11.55 9.48 -6.79
C GLN A 36 -11.62 8.02 -6.36
N ILE A 37 -12.53 7.70 -5.45
CA ILE A 37 -12.75 6.36 -4.91
C ILE A 37 -14.25 6.11 -4.99
N SER A 38 -14.66 5.09 -5.71
CA SER A 38 -16.07 4.67 -5.71
C SER A 38 -16.39 3.92 -4.43
N ASP A 39 -17.68 3.88 -4.08
CA ASP A 39 -18.17 2.93 -3.10
C ASP A 39 -17.90 1.50 -3.55
N TRP A 40 -17.79 0.60 -2.58
CA TRP A 40 -17.80 -0.83 -2.81
C TRP A 40 -19.17 -1.26 -3.33
N HIS A 41 -19.18 -2.10 -4.36
CA HIS A 41 -20.41 -2.69 -4.90
C HIS A 41 -20.20 -4.18 -5.19
N PRO A 42 -21.26 -5.00 -5.20
CA PRO A 42 -21.15 -6.40 -5.60
C PRO A 42 -20.50 -6.52 -6.98
N GLU A 43 -19.56 -7.46 -7.14
CA GLU A 43 -18.90 -7.73 -8.42
C GLU A 43 -19.92 -8.14 -9.49
N GLN A 44 -20.93 -8.90 -9.06
CA GLN A 44 -22.08 -9.32 -9.85
C GLN A 44 -23.33 -9.30 -8.96
N SER A 45 -24.52 -9.21 -9.54
CA SER A 45 -25.78 -9.21 -8.79
C SER A 45 -25.87 -10.45 -7.89
N GLY A 46 -25.99 -10.24 -6.57
CA GLY A 46 -26.06 -11.31 -5.58
C GLY A 46 -24.71 -11.87 -5.10
N SER A 47 -23.58 -11.33 -5.58
CA SER A 47 -22.25 -11.70 -5.08
C SER A 47 -21.99 -11.10 -3.69
N GLN A 48 -21.39 -11.89 -2.81
CA GLN A 48 -20.82 -11.41 -1.53
C GLN A 48 -19.43 -10.78 -1.73
N LEU A 49 -18.81 -11.00 -2.89
CA LEU A 49 -17.53 -10.39 -3.25
C LEU A 49 -17.77 -8.99 -3.81
N LEU A 50 -17.06 -8.02 -3.22
CA LEU A 50 -17.18 -6.62 -3.56
C LEU A 50 -16.04 -6.19 -4.48
N THR A 51 -16.31 -5.18 -5.30
CA THR A 51 -15.32 -4.48 -6.09
C THR A 51 -15.54 -2.98 -6.00
N ARG A 52 -14.48 -2.20 -6.24
CA ARG A 52 -14.57 -0.75 -6.41
C ARG A 52 -13.53 -0.28 -7.41
N ASN A 53 -13.75 0.90 -7.96
CA ASN A 53 -12.81 1.57 -8.84
C ASN A 53 -12.21 2.79 -8.14
N MET A 54 -10.93 3.03 -8.41
CA MET A 54 -10.20 4.20 -7.93
C MET A 54 -9.40 4.82 -9.05
N THR A 55 -9.32 6.15 -9.07
CA THR A 55 -8.45 6.89 -9.97
C THR A 55 -7.67 7.95 -9.21
N TYR A 56 -6.45 8.22 -9.64
CA TYR A 56 -5.67 9.34 -9.14
C TYR A 56 -4.59 9.74 -10.15
N ILE A 57 -4.05 10.95 -10.00
CA ILE A 57 -2.86 11.41 -10.70
C ILE A 57 -1.63 11.23 -9.80
N LYS A 58 -0.64 10.50 -10.30
CA LYS A 58 0.65 10.31 -9.62
C LYS A 58 1.72 11.20 -10.26
N PRO A 59 2.31 12.15 -9.51
CA PRO A 59 3.50 12.86 -9.97
C PRO A 59 4.65 11.88 -10.23
N LEU A 60 5.38 12.11 -11.31
CA LEU A 60 6.55 11.33 -11.69
C LEU A 60 7.78 12.21 -11.58
N ASN A 61 8.80 11.72 -10.85
CA ASN A 61 10.05 12.44 -10.63
C ASN A 61 11.14 12.09 -11.67
N GLY A 62 10.73 11.53 -12.82
CA GLY A 62 11.65 11.16 -13.90
C GLY A 62 12.14 12.38 -14.68
N SER A 63 13.40 12.36 -15.09
CA SER A 63 13.97 13.41 -15.97
C SER A 63 13.50 13.29 -17.42
N ILE A 64 12.94 12.14 -17.80
CA ILE A 64 12.46 11.81 -19.15
C ILE A 64 11.11 11.10 -19.03
N GLY A 65 10.13 11.49 -19.85
CA GLY A 65 8.77 10.98 -19.83
C GLY A 65 7.75 11.99 -19.30
N PRO A 66 6.47 11.60 -19.16
CA PRO A 66 5.45 12.49 -18.64
C PRO A 66 5.75 12.84 -17.18
N LYS A 67 5.47 14.09 -16.77
CA LYS A 67 5.70 14.57 -15.39
C LYS A 67 4.72 14.00 -14.37
N GLN A 68 3.66 13.37 -14.84
CA GLN A 68 2.63 12.73 -14.05
C GLN A 68 1.93 11.66 -14.90
N THR A 69 1.27 10.71 -14.26
CA THR A 69 0.48 9.69 -14.96
C THR A 69 -0.84 9.46 -14.24
N LYS A 70 -1.90 9.25 -15.02
CA LYS A 70 -3.15 8.75 -14.46
C LYS A 70 -3.00 7.29 -14.09
N CYS A 71 -3.39 6.95 -12.87
CA CYS A 71 -3.48 5.59 -12.39
C CYS A 71 -4.95 5.22 -12.28
N GLU A 72 -5.30 4.06 -12.83
CA GLU A 72 -6.65 3.49 -12.80
C GLU A 72 -6.57 2.16 -12.06
N LEU A 73 -7.30 2.07 -10.96
CA LEU A 73 -7.25 0.94 -10.05
C LEU A 73 -8.63 0.27 -9.98
N LYS A 74 -8.60 -1.06 -9.95
CA LYS A 74 -9.76 -1.88 -9.60
C LYS A 74 -9.38 -2.74 -8.41
N ASP A 75 -10.08 -2.56 -7.29
CA ASP A 75 -9.98 -3.44 -6.13
C ASP A 75 -11.05 -4.53 -6.23
N GLU A 76 -10.66 -5.78 -6.01
CA GLU A 76 -11.52 -6.95 -6.09
C GLU A 76 -11.31 -7.80 -4.85
N THR A 77 -12.36 -7.96 -4.06
CA THR A 77 -12.32 -8.86 -2.91
C THR A 77 -12.40 -10.30 -3.41
N LEU A 78 -11.35 -11.08 -3.19
CA LEU A 78 -11.25 -12.47 -3.64
C LEU A 78 -11.80 -13.46 -2.61
N HIS A 79 -11.70 -13.11 -1.32
CA HIS A 79 -12.18 -13.92 -0.21
C HIS A 79 -12.42 -13.02 1.01
N VAL A 80 -13.51 -13.25 1.76
CA VAL A 80 -13.81 -12.59 3.03
C VAL A 80 -14.31 -13.62 4.02
N ASP A 81 -13.44 -13.99 4.94
CA ASP A 81 -13.81 -14.67 6.17
C ASP A 81 -12.87 -14.15 7.26
N PHE A 82 -13.38 -13.32 8.17
CA PHE A 82 -12.51 -12.73 9.21
C PHE A 82 -12.07 -13.73 10.28
N ASP A 83 -12.66 -14.93 10.31
CA ASP A 83 -12.23 -16.03 11.18
C ASP A 83 -11.08 -16.84 10.54
N ASP A 84 -10.90 -16.78 9.22
CA ASP A 84 -9.79 -17.42 8.48
C ASP A 84 -8.84 -16.36 7.88
N TYR A 85 -9.22 -15.77 6.73
CA TYR A 85 -8.50 -14.66 6.12
C TYR A 85 -9.40 -13.79 5.23
N VAL A 86 -8.94 -12.58 4.96
CA VAL A 86 -9.48 -11.72 3.88
C VAL A 86 -8.40 -11.49 2.83
N SER A 87 -8.81 -11.48 1.56
CA SER A 87 -7.92 -11.22 0.45
C SER A 87 -8.52 -10.27 -0.58
N THR A 88 -7.76 -9.23 -0.91
CA THR A 88 -8.11 -8.23 -1.93
C THR A 88 -7.03 -8.19 -3.00
N LEU A 89 -7.45 -8.18 -4.26
CA LEU A 89 -6.60 -7.96 -5.43
C LEU A 89 -6.81 -6.54 -5.95
N THR A 90 -5.74 -5.75 -5.96
CA THR A 90 -5.72 -4.45 -6.62
C THR A 90 -5.03 -4.59 -7.98
N THR A 91 -5.74 -4.24 -9.04
CA THR A 91 -5.20 -4.13 -10.39
C THR A 91 -4.96 -2.66 -10.72
N THR A 92 -3.71 -2.28 -10.99
CA THR A 92 -3.35 -0.91 -11.38
C THR A 92 -2.95 -0.84 -12.86
N ARG A 93 -3.55 0.08 -13.59
CA ARG A 93 -3.21 0.44 -14.97
C ARG A 93 -2.74 1.89 -15.03
N THR A 94 -1.75 2.13 -15.89
CA THR A 94 -1.18 3.47 -16.13
C THR A 94 -1.08 3.69 -17.64
N PRO A 95 -2.19 4.04 -18.32
CA PRO A 95 -2.22 4.04 -19.78
C PRO A 95 -1.25 5.04 -20.42
N ASP A 96 -0.90 6.12 -19.70
CA ASP A 96 -0.09 7.22 -20.22
C ASP A 96 1.43 6.97 -20.21
N VAL A 97 1.89 5.90 -19.53
CA VAL A 97 3.32 5.55 -19.52
C VAL A 97 3.70 4.71 -20.74
N PRO A 98 4.98 4.68 -21.15
CA PRO A 98 5.43 3.80 -22.22
C PRO A 98 5.00 2.34 -21.98
N SER A 99 4.41 1.70 -23.01
CA SER A 99 3.81 0.36 -22.92
C SER A 99 2.60 0.21 -21.98
N GLY A 100 2.01 1.30 -21.47
CA GLY A 100 0.91 1.29 -20.49
C GLY A 100 -0.36 0.53 -20.90
N SER A 101 -0.55 0.29 -22.20
CA SER A 101 -1.67 -0.50 -22.73
C SER A 101 -1.46 -2.02 -22.67
N VAL A 102 -0.21 -2.48 -22.48
CA VAL A 102 0.17 -3.90 -22.58
C VAL A 102 0.68 -4.51 -21.28
N PHE A 103 0.53 -3.81 -20.16
CA PHE A 103 0.76 -4.38 -18.83
C PHE A 103 -0.22 -3.84 -17.79
N SER A 104 -0.31 -4.54 -16.66
CA SER A 104 -0.93 -4.05 -15.44
C SER A 104 -0.17 -4.55 -14.22
N VAL A 105 -0.20 -3.80 -13.13
CA VAL A 105 0.41 -4.23 -11.86
C VAL A 105 -0.68 -4.87 -11.00
N LYS A 106 -0.46 -6.10 -10.56
CA LYS A 106 -1.36 -6.85 -9.69
C LYS A 106 -0.77 -6.89 -8.29
N THR A 107 -1.50 -6.38 -7.30
CA THR A 107 -1.10 -6.41 -5.89
C THR A 107 -2.14 -7.18 -5.10
N ARG A 108 -1.74 -8.29 -4.48
CA ARG A 108 -2.61 -9.07 -3.61
C ARG A 108 -2.26 -8.81 -2.17
N THR A 109 -3.26 -8.37 -1.41
CA THR A 109 -3.20 -8.17 0.03
C THR A 109 -3.97 -9.29 0.70
N CYS A 110 -3.35 -9.95 1.68
CA CYS A 110 -3.95 -10.98 2.51
C CYS A 110 -3.78 -10.58 3.98
N ILE A 111 -4.87 -10.70 4.74
CA ILE A 111 -4.90 -10.38 6.17
C ILE A 111 -5.48 -11.59 6.89
N MET A 112 -4.79 -12.08 7.90
CA MET A 112 -5.17 -13.24 8.70
C MET A 112 -4.68 -13.07 10.13
N TRP A 113 -5.22 -13.86 11.05
CA TRP A 113 -4.80 -13.84 12.44
C TRP A 113 -3.31 -14.20 12.61
N ALA A 114 -2.65 -13.54 13.55
CA ALA A 114 -1.30 -13.85 14.03
C ALA A 114 -1.24 -14.05 15.55
N GLY A 115 -2.29 -13.69 16.28
CA GLY A 115 -2.45 -13.80 17.73
C GLY A 115 -3.86 -13.38 18.13
N ALA A 116 -4.20 -13.34 19.42
CA ALA A 116 -5.57 -13.03 19.85
C ALA A 116 -6.01 -11.59 19.52
N ALA A 117 -5.05 -10.67 19.43
CA ALA A 117 -5.28 -9.28 19.03
C ALA A 117 -4.21 -8.78 18.03
N ALA A 118 -3.72 -9.68 17.17
CA ALA A 118 -2.70 -9.38 16.17
C ALA A 118 -3.04 -10.02 14.83
N SER A 119 -2.71 -9.31 13.74
CA SER A 119 -2.94 -9.76 12.38
C SER A 119 -1.68 -9.72 11.54
N ARG A 120 -1.45 -10.79 10.76
CA ARG A 120 -0.44 -10.82 9.71
C ARG A 120 -1.00 -10.18 8.45
N LEU A 121 -0.27 -9.19 7.92
CA LEU A 121 -0.54 -8.53 6.65
C LEU A 121 0.53 -8.93 5.64
N LEU A 122 0.13 -9.72 4.63
CA LEU A 122 0.98 -10.16 3.54
C LEU A 122 0.57 -9.46 2.23
N VAL A 123 1.51 -8.76 1.62
CA VAL A 123 1.32 -8.10 0.32
C VAL A 123 2.34 -8.60 -0.69
N THR A 124 1.82 -9.11 -1.80
CA THR A 124 2.59 -9.57 -2.97
C THR A 124 2.24 -8.76 -4.20
N THR A 125 3.21 -8.55 -5.09
CA THR A 125 3.03 -7.75 -6.30
C THR A 125 3.65 -8.47 -7.48
N THR A 126 2.97 -8.45 -8.64
CA THR A 126 3.52 -8.88 -9.92
C THR A 126 3.12 -7.92 -11.05
N VAL A 127 3.90 -7.90 -12.12
CA VAL A 127 3.56 -7.19 -13.36
C VAL A 127 3.05 -8.20 -14.38
N GLU A 128 1.79 -8.07 -14.76
CA GLU A 128 1.14 -8.91 -15.76
C GLU A 128 1.23 -8.25 -17.13
N TRP A 129 1.74 -8.98 -18.11
CA TRP A 129 1.95 -8.50 -19.48
C TRP A 129 0.95 -9.14 -20.42
N THR A 130 0.23 -8.32 -21.19
CA THR A 130 -0.71 -8.78 -22.23
C THR A 130 -0.15 -8.61 -23.64
N GLY A 131 1.02 -7.99 -23.78
CA GLY A 131 1.68 -7.76 -25.06
C GLY A 131 3.20 -7.69 -24.96
N ARG A 132 3.85 -7.49 -26.11
CA ARG A 132 5.32 -7.37 -26.19
C ARG A 132 5.76 -5.96 -25.84
N SER A 133 6.91 -5.83 -25.18
CA SER A 133 7.57 -4.55 -24.93
C SER A 133 9.08 -4.74 -24.85
N PHE A 134 9.84 -3.80 -25.44
CA PHE A 134 11.30 -3.80 -25.41
C PHE A 134 11.87 -3.32 -24.07
N ILE A 135 11.05 -2.67 -23.23
CA ILE A 135 11.43 -2.08 -21.94
C ILE A 135 10.82 -2.84 -20.75
N ARG A 136 10.44 -4.11 -20.95
CA ARG A 136 9.78 -4.96 -19.93
C ARG A 136 10.56 -5.03 -18.62
N SER A 137 11.86 -5.30 -18.69
CA SER A 137 12.71 -5.41 -17.48
C SER A 137 12.80 -4.09 -16.69
N ILE A 138 12.79 -2.96 -17.38
CA ILE A 138 12.80 -1.62 -16.76
C ILE A 138 11.48 -1.36 -16.06
N ILE A 139 10.35 -1.67 -16.72
CA ILE A 139 9.01 -1.53 -16.14
C ILE A 139 8.83 -2.47 -14.96
N ASP A 140 9.22 -3.74 -15.07
CA ASP A 140 9.13 -4.73 -14.00
C ASP A 140 9.89 -4.26 -12.75
N LYS A 141 11.13 -3.77 -12.92
CA LYS A 141 11.93 -3.22 -11.84
C LYS A 141 11.29 -1.96 -11.25
N SER A 142 10.93 -0.99 -12.09
CA SER A 142 10.34 0.29 -11.65
C SER A 142 9.04 0.09 -10.88
N ALA A 143 8.14 -0.77 -11.39
CA ALA A 143 6.88 -1.10 -10.74
C ALA A 143 7.11 -1.81 -9.40
N THR A 144 8.03 -2.78 -9.36
CA THR A 144 8.36 -3.51 -8.13
C THR A 144 8.97 -2.60 -7.06
N ASP A 145 9.91 -1.74 -7.44
CA ASP A 145 10.56 -0.81 -6.51
C ASP A 145 9.56 0.25 -6.01
N GLY A 146 8.71 0.77 -6.89
CA GLY A 146 7.63 1.69 -6.52
C GLY A 146 6.62 1.05 -5.55
N GLN A 147 6.27 -0.22 -5.77
CA GLN A 147 5.36 -0.96 -4.88
C GLN A 147 6.00 -1.27 -3.53
N LYS A 148 7.29 -1.63 -3.49
CA LYS A 148 8.01 -1.78 -2.22
C LYS A 148 7.99 -0.49 -1.41
N GLN A 149 8.34 0.64 -2.04
CA GLN A 149 8.37 1.93 -1.35
C GLN A 149 6.98 2.34 -0.84
N TYR A 150 5.94 2.20 -1.67
CA TYR A 150 4.56 2.47 -1.28
C TYR A 150 4.16 1.70 -0.02
N HIS A 151 4.45 0.40 0.02
CA HIS A 151 4.08 -0.46 1.15
C HIS A 151 4.92 -0.18 2.42
N VAL A 152 6.17 0.24 2.28
CA VAL A 152 6.99 0.72 3.42
C VAL A 152 6.38 1.97 4.03
N ASP A 153 6.00 2.95 3.19
CA ASP A 153 5.38 4.18 3.68
C ASP A 153 3.97 3.90 4.26
N LEU A 154 3.23 2.95 3.68
CA LEU A 154 1.91 2.53 4.16
C LEU A 154 2.01 1.84 5.53
N GLU A 155 2.94 0.89 5.71
CA GLU A 155 3.18 0.26 7.00
C GLU A 155 3.46 1.30 8.08
N LYS A 156 4.35 2.25 7.78
CA LYS A 156 4.71 3.34 8.69
C LYS A 156 3.48 4.17 9.08
N ALA A 157 2.67 4.57 8.12
CA ALA A 157 1.44 5.33 8.37
C ALA A 157 0.40 4.52 9.17
N MET A 158 0.23 3.23 8.86
CA MET A 158 -0.69 2.34 9.59
C MET A 158 -0.25 2.19 11.04
N ARG A 159 1.05 1.98 11.29
CA ARG A 159 1.59 1.88 12.64
C ARG A 159 1.37 3.16 13.43
N SER A 160 1.66 4.33 12.85
CA SER A 160 1.37 5.62 13.51
C SER A 160 -0.12 5.79 13.81
N TYR A 161 -0.99 5.40 12.87
CA TYR A 161 -2.44 5.48 13.09
C TYR A 161 -2.89 4.58 14.23
N ILE A 162 -2.45 3.32 14.24
CA ILE A 162 -2.84 2.35 15.28
C ILE A 162 -2.33 2.78 16.66
N ALA A 163 -1.10 3.32 16.75
CA ALA A 163 -0.58 3.83 18.02
C ALA A 163 -1.43 5.00 18.57
N ALA A 164 -1.84 5.93 17.70
CA ALA A 164 -2.72 7.04 18.08
C ALA A 164 -4.16 6.61 18.45
N HIS A 165 -4.61 5.44 18.00
CA HIS A 165 -5.96 4.91 18.19
C HIS A 165 -5.95 3.54 18.87
N ARG A 166 -5.02 3.32 19.80
CA ARG A 166 -4.72 1.99 20.37
C ARG A 166 -5.97 1.22 20.83
N THR A 167 -6.90 1.88 21.52
CA THR A 167 -8.12 1.27 22.08
C THR A 167 -9.09 0.77 21.00
N GLU A 168 -8.97 1.21 19.75
CA GLU A 168 -9.77 0.69 18.64
C GLU A 168 -9.24 -0.66 18.13
N PHE A 169 -7.93 -0.91 18.26
CA PHE A 169 -7.26 -2.07 17.68
C PHE A 169 -6.93 -3.15 18.72
N VAL A 170 -6.59 -2.77 19.95
CA VAL A 170 -6.25 -3.71 21.02
C VAL A 170 -7.17 -3.42 22.22
N PRO A 171 -8.18 -4.27 22.46
CA PRO A 171 -9.01 -4.15 23.66
C PRO A 171 -8.18 -4.41 24.94
N ASP A 172 -8.55 -3.76 26.05
CA ASP A 172 -7.75 -3.76 27.29
C ASP A 172 -7.59 -5.15 27.92
N ASP A 173 -8.55 -6.05 27.71
CA ASP A 173 -8.56 -7.43 28.21
C ASP A 173 -7.64 -8.37 27.42
N VAL A 174 -7.26 -8.00 26.19
CA VAL A 174 -6.35 -8.77 25.31
C VAL A 174 -4.96 -8.13 25.23
N ALA A 175 -4.74 -7.03 25.94
CA ALA A 175 -3.48 -6.28 25.95
C ALA A 175 -2.27 -7.08 26.50
N GLU A 176 -2.49 -8.25 27.10
CA GLU A 176 -1.45 -9.15 27.59
C GLU A 176 -1.01 -10.22 26.57
N ASP A 177 -1.61 -10.28 25.37
CA ASP A 177 -1.23 -11.21 24.30
C ASP A 177 0.21 -10.93 23.81
N PRO A 178 1.15 -11.91 23.85
CA PRO A 178 2.56 -11.67 23.53
C PRO A 178 2.77 -11.15 22.10
N GLU A 179 2.01 -11.65 21.13
CA GLU A 179 2.07 -11.24 19.74
C GLU A 179 1.52 -9.82 19.54
N ALA A 180 0.41 -9.47 20.20
CA ALA A 180 -0.11 -8.11 20.19
C ALA A 180 0.85 -7.11 20.87
N LEU A 181 1.48 -7.51 21.99
CA LEU A 181 2.50 -6.72 22.68
C LEU A 181 3.73 -6.50 21.80
N ALA A 182 4.27 -7.56 21.18
CA ALA A 182 5.42 -7.45 20.28
C ALA A 182 5.12 -6.58 19.05
N ALA A 183 3.91 -6.71 18.48
CA ALA A 183 3.47 -5.87 17.37
C ALA A 183 3.29 -4.41 17.80
N ALA A 184 2.76 -4.17 19.00
CA ALA A 184 2.63 -2.83 19.59
C ALA A 184 3.99 -2.21 19.91
N ASP A 185 4.94 -2.95 20.48
CA ASP A 185 6.31 -2.48 20.76
C ASP A 185 7.05 -2.09 19.48
N THR A 186 6.90 -2.90 18.42
CA THR A 186 7.44 -2.57 17.09
C THR A 186 6.83 -1.26 16.56
N THR A 187 5.53 -1.07 16.79
CA THR A 187 4.77 0.12 16.38
C THR A 187 5.22 1.37 17.14
N ILE A 188 5.35 1.28 18.46
CA ILE A 188 5.83 2.38 19.33
C ILE A 188 7.29 2.73 19.00
N SER A 189 8.14 1.73 18.77
CA SER A 189 9.53 1.94 18.38
C SER A 189 9.64 2.71 17.05
N ALA A 190 8.81 2.36 16.06
CA ALA A 190 8.75 3.04 14.77
C ALA A 190 8.28 4.51 14.92
N GLU A 191 7.27 4.76 15.75
CA GLU A 191 6.76 6.10 16.03
C GLU A 191 7.80 6.99 16.73
N ASN A 192 8.46 6.46 17.77
CA ASN A 192 9.53 7.19 18.48
C ASN A 192 10.69 7.53 17.55
N ALA A 193 11.08 6.61 16.65
CA ALA A 193 12.09 6.89 15.64
C ALA A 193 11.67 8.05 14.71
N GLN A 194 10.39 8.13 14.31
CA GLN A 194 9.85 9.24 13.51
C GLN A 194 9.77 10.58 14.26
N ALA A 195 9.38 10.56 15.53
CA ALA A 195 9.31 11.75 16.36
C ALA A 195 10.70 12.38 16.56
N THR A 196 11.74 11.54 16.55
CA THR A 196 13.15 11.96 16.71
C THR A 196 13.80 12.43 15.40
N GLN A 197 13.20 12.14 14.23
CA GLN A 197 13.72 12.62 12.93
C GLN A 197 13.59 14.13 12.82
N THR A 198 14.72 14.83 12.68
CA THR A 198 14.74 16.28 12.51
C THR A 198 14.23 16.68 11.11
N LYS A 199 13.85 17.95 10.96
CA LYS A 199 13.43 18.51 9.65
C LYS A 199 14.53 18.35 8.59
N ALA A 200 15.80 18.37 8.99
CA ALA A 200 16.96 18.14 8.14
C ALA A 200 17.09 16.66 7.72
N ASP A 201 16.80 15.72 8.62
CA ASP A 201 16.81 14.29 8.29
C ASP A 201 15.70 13.94 7.29
N ARG A 202 14.50 14.49 7.47
CA ARG A 202 13.38 14.32 6.53
C ARG A 202 13.69 14.92 5.16
N ALA A 203 14.33 16.09 5.12
CA ALA A 203 14.74 16.74 3.87
C ALA A 203 15.82 15.91 3.14
N ARG A 204 16.82 15.41 3.88
CA ARG A 204 17.89 14.56 3.35
C ARG A 204 17.36 13.21 2.87
N GLU A 205 16.40 12.61 3.57
CA GLU A 205 15.73 11.38 3.14
C GLU A 205 14.92 11.62 1.85
N THR A 206 14.24 12.76 1.75
CA THR A 206 13.50 13.17 0.53
C THR A 206 14.45 13.41 -0.64
N GLU A 207 15.60 14.04 -0.40
CA GLU A 207 16.65 14.27 -1.40
C GLU A 207 17.30 12.96 -1.86
N LEU A 208 17.62 12.07 -0.92
CA LEU A 208 18.12 10.72 -1.20
C LEU A 208 17.10 9.87 -1.97
N ARG A 209 15.80 9.99 -1.65
CA ARG A 209 14.68 9.37 -2.39
C ARG A 209 14.59 9.91 -3.82
N GLY A 210 14.80 11.21 -4.02
CA GLY A 210 14.91 11.82 -5.36
C GLY A 210 16.13 11.37 -6.17
N LEU A 211 17.21 11.01 -5.47
CA LEU A 211 18.48 10.52 -6.06
C LEU A 211 18.53 8.98 -6.21
N GLN A 212 17.56 8.23 -5.70
CA GLN A 212 17.58 6.77 -5.76
C GLN A 212 17.50 6.24 -7.20
N TRP A 213 16.96 7.05 -8.13
CA TRP A 213 17.00 6.79 -9.57
C TRP A 213 18.31 7.21 -10.26
N THR A 214 19.08 8.17 -9.73
CA THR A 214 20.39 8.55 -10.30
C THR A 214 21.48 7.52 -10.01
N ARG A 215 21.28 6.65 -9.00
CA ARG A 215 22.17 5.52 -8.72
C ARG A 215 21.85 4.24 -9.49
N SER A 216 20.73 4.21 -10.21
CA SER A 216 20.47 3.22 -11.27
C SER A 216 20.95 3.80 -12.60
N GLY A 217 22.25 4.06 -12.69
CA GLY A 217 22.88 4.46 -13.94
C GLY A 217 22.75 3.35 -14.97
N VAL A 218 21.81 3.49 -15.89
CA VAL A 218 21.89 2.88 -17.23
C VAL A 218 21.32 3.88 -18.22
N ALA A 219 22.22 4.68 -18.79
CA ALA A 219 22.03 5.21 -20.13
C ALA A 219 21.80 4.03 -21.08
N TRP A 220 20.69 3.99 -21.84
CA TRP A 220 20.63 3.41 -23.18
C TRP A 220 19.40 3.95 -23.93
N ILE A 221 19.71 4.76 -24.94
CA ILE A 221 19.02 5.08 -26.21
C ILE A 221 17.61 5.71 -26.12
#